data_AF-A0A6P8XVF3-F1
#
_entry.id   AF-A0A6P8XVF3-F1
#
_cell.length_a   1.000
_cell.length_b   1.000
_cell.length_c   1.000
_cell.angle_alpha   90.00
_cell.angle_beta   90.00
_cell.angle_gamma   90.00
#
_symmetry.space_group_name_H-M   'P 1'
#
loop_
_entity.id
_entity.type
_entity.pdbx_description
1 polymer ?
#
loop_
_entity_poly.entity_id
_entity_poly.type
_entity_poly.pdbx_seq_one_letter_code
_entity_poly.pdbx_strand_id
1 'polypeptide(L)'
;MANKLSGDRMRREFLQHSQRGDAKIAHSQLGDCLRVLGLNPSEASIRQHIRQLHEQHIERISFDEFMSIYNSIQSEDSDSPEAEHFIAGLRLLDEQHTGYIAASRLRYILANCGECLTEAELDELLEHHVNDQGLVDYAELVHALMAES
;
A
#
# COMPACT_ATOMS: atom_id res chain seq x y z
N MET A 1 -4.30 -15.16 12.07
CA MET A 1 -3.50 -14.89 13.30
C MET A 1 -2.42 -13.91 12.92
N ALA A 2 -2.54 -12.64 13.31
CA ALA A 2 -1.55 -11.62 13.00
C ALA A 2 -0.21 -12.02 13.63
N ASN A 3 0.76 -12.38 12.79
CA ASN A 3 2.11 -12.67 13.21
C ASN A 3 2.72 -11.35 13.68
N LYS A 4 2.60 -11.03 14.98
CA LYS A 4 3.32 -9.90 15.58
C LYS A 4 4.79 -10.13 15.28
N LEU A 5 5.34 -9.37 14.31
CA LEU A 5 6.78 -9.35 14.09
C LEU A 5 7.43 -9.02 15.43
N SER A 6 8.31 -9.91 15.93
CA SER A 6 9.10 -9.60 17.12
C SER A 6 9.91 -8.32 16.85
N GLY A 7 10.04 -7.44 17.84
CA GLY A 7 10.82 -6.20 17.71
C GLY A 7 12.25 -6.44 17.21
N ASP A 8 12.81 -7.62 17.53
CA ASP A 8 14.11 -8.06 17.01
C ASP A 8 14.13 -8.29 15.50
N ARG A 9 13.01 -8.76 14.91
CA ARG A 9 12.87 -8.91 13.47
C ARG A 9 12.77 -7.54 12.82
N MET A 10 11.89 -6.66 13.32
CA MET A 10 11.74 -5.30 12.78
C MET A 10 13.06 -4.54 12.78
N ARG A 11 13.79 -4.61 13.90
CA ARG A 11 15.12 -3.99 14.01
C ARG A 11 16.11 -4.57 13.02
N ARG A 12 16.08 -5.87 12.75
CA ARG A 12 16.97 -6.50 11.79
C ARG A 12 16.69 -6.03 10.36
N GLU A 13 15.43 -6.01 9.94
CA GLU A 13 15.04 -5.55 8.60
C GLU A 13 15.38 -4.06 8.42
N PHE A 14 15.12 -3.22 9.43
CA PHE A 14 15.50 -1.82 9.43
C PHE A 14 17.02 -1.63 9.29
N LEU A 15 17.82 -2.42 10.01
CA LEU A 15 19.27 -2.35 9.93
C LEU A 15 19.83 -2.80 8.58
N GLN A 16 19.17 -3.70 7.86
CA GLN A 16 19.59 -4.08 6.51
C GLN A 16 19.54 -2.89 5.54
N HIS A 17 18.60 -1.96 5.75
CA HIS A 17 18.48 -0.74 4.95
C HIS A 17 19.46 0.35 5.39
N SER A 18 20.10 0.22 6.57
CA SER A 18 21.11 1.17 7.04
C SER A 18 22.45 0.98 6.31
N GLN A 19 22.61 1.65 5.18
CA GLN A 19 23.83 1.56 4.34
C GLN A 19 25.12 2.01 5.05
N ARG A 20 25.00 2.81 6.12
CA ARG A 20 26.14 3.43 6.81
C ARG A 20 26.48 2.75 8.14
N GLY A 21 25.74 1.73 8.55
CA GLY A 21 25.97 1.00 9.80
C GLY A 21 25.74 1.82 11.07
N ASP A 22 25.12 3.00 10.96
CA ASP A 22 24.88 3.93 12.07
C ASP A 22 23.46 3.85 12.63
N ALA A 23 22.76 2.75 12.34
CA ALA A 23 21.39 2.48 12.77
C ALA A 23 20.38 3.58 12.38
N LYS A 24 20.62 4.22 11.23
CA LYS A 24 19.71 5.18 10.62
C LYS A 24 19.48 4.90 9.14
N ILE A 25 18.33 5.29 8.63
CA ILE A 25 17.97 5.19 7.20
C ILE A 25 17.72 6.59 6.60
N ALA A 26 17.81 6.70 5.28
CA ALA A 26 17.40 7.90 4.56
C ALA A 26 15.87 7.94 4.41
N HIS A 27 15.30 9.13 4.18
CA HIS A 27 13.86 9.30 3.93
C HIS A 27 13.36 8.46 2.74
N SER A 28 14.19 8.28 1.71
CA SER A 28 13.87 7.46 0.54
C SER A 28 13.69 5.97 0.86
N GLN A 29 14.23 5.49 1.99
CA GLN A 29 14.17 4.08 2.37
C GLN A 29 12.99 3.78 3.30
N LEU A 30 12.23 4.81 3.71
CA LEU A 30 11.11 4.65 4.64
C LEU A 30 10.02 3.75 4.05
N GLY A 31 9.62 4.00 2.81
CA GLY A 31 8.57 3.23 2.13
C GLY A 31 8.91 1.75 2.01
N ASP A 32 10.12 1.44 1.52
CA ASP A 32 10.59 0.07 1.38
C ASP A 32 10.64 -0.66 2.73
N CYS A 33 11.14 0.01 3.78
CA CYS A 33 11.15 -0.56 5.13
C CYS A 33 9.74 -0.86 5.65
N LEU A 34 8.76 0.02 5.43
CA LEU A 34 7.38 -0.19 5.85
C LEU A 34 6.76 -1.40 5.14
N ARG A 35 6.99 -1.51 3.82
CA ARG A 35 6.53 -2.64 2.98
C ARG A 35 7.14 -3.98 3.38
N VAL A 36 8.45 -4.02 3.64
CA VAL A 36 9.14 -5.24 4.11
C VAL A 36 8.58 -5.73 5.45
N LEU A 37 8.06 -4.82 6.28
CA LEU A 37 7.44 -5.16 7.56
C LEU A 37 5.94 -5.50 7.46
N GLY A 38 5.36 -5.45 6.25
CA GLY A 38 3.98 -5.87 5.98
C GLY A 38 2.94 -4.75 6.08
N LEU A 39 3.35 -3.48 6.08
CA LEU A 39 2.42 -2.36 5.87
C LEU A 39 2.42 -1.97 4.40
N ASN A 40 1.28 -1.53 3.86
CA ASN A 40 1.19 -1.06 2.49
C ASN A 40 0.75 0.41 2.40
N PRO A 41 1.53 1.36 2.96
CA PRO A 41 1.16 2.75 2.94
C PRO A 41 1.25 3.33 1.52
N SER A 42 0.30 4.21 1.22
CA SER A 42 0.34 5.05 0.02
C SER A 42 1.59 5.93 0.01
N GLU A 43 2.12 6.22 -1.18
CA GLU A 43 3.22 7.16 -1.37
C GLU A 43 2.87 8.56 -0.84
N ALA A 44 1.59 8.95 -0.88
CA ALA A 44 1.08 10.17 -0.27
C ALA A 44 1.22 10.17 1.26
N SER A 45 0.90 9.05 1.92
CA SER A 45 1.09 8.87 3.37
C SER A 45 2.58 8.91 3.74
N ILE A 46 3.43 8.18 2.99
CA ILE A 46 4.88 8.21 3.20
C ILE A 46 5.43 9.64 3.08
N ARG A 47 5.03 10.38 2.02
CA ARG A 47 5.44 11.79 1.84
C ARG A 47 4.96 12.69 2.98
N GLN A 48 3.78 12.44 3.53
CA GLN A 48 3.27 13.20 4.68
C GLN A 48 4.15 13.00 5.91
N HIS A 49 4.52 11.76 6.23
CA HIS A 49 5.43 11.49 7.34
C HIS A 49 6.84 12.06 7.10
N ILE A 50 7.36 11.98 5.87
CA ILE A 50 8.65 12.61 5.53
C ILE A 50 8.61 14.14 5.70
N ARG A 51 7.49 14.80 5.35
CA ARG A 51 7.33 16.25 5.61
C ARG A 51 7.39 16.57 7.09
N GLN A 52 6.73 15.78 7.95
CA GLN A 52 6.78 15.96 9.40
C GLN A 52 8.21 15.79 9.95
N LEU A 53 8.96 14.82 9.45
CA LEU A 53 10.38 14.63 9.82
C LEU A 53 11.23 15.85 9.44
N HIS A 54 11.01 16.43 8.25
CA HIS A 54 11.70 17.65 7.83
C HIS A 54 11.37 18.86 8.72
N GLU A 55 10.11 19.01 9.14
CA GLU A 55 9.69 20.07 10.08
C GLU A 55 10.35 19.92 11.46
N GLN A 56 10.65 18.68 11.85
CA GLN A 56 11.40 18.36 13.07
C GLN A 56 12.94 18.44 12.88
N HIS A 57 13.41 18.85 11.70
CA HIS A 57 14.83 18.89 11.33
C HIS A 57 15.54 17.54 11.46
N ILE A 58 14.81 16.44 11.28
CA ILE A 58 15.37 15.09 11.24
C ILE A 58 15.88 14.85 9.82
N GLU A 59 17.20 14.73 9.65
CA GLU A 59 17.80 14.46 8.34
C GLU A 59 17.78 12.97 7.98
N ARG A 60 17.79 12.10 8.99
CA ARG A 60 17.84 10.65 8.85
C ARG A 60 17.08 9.98 9.98
N ILE A 61 16.31 8.97 9.62
CA ILE A 61 15.35 8.30 10.50
C ILE A 61 16.11 7.27 11.35
N SER A 62 16.01 7.41 12.66
CA SER A 62 16.43 6.41 13.65
C SER A 62 15.36 5.31 13.81
N PHE A 63 15.73 4.20 14.46
CA PHE A 63 14.78 3.12 14.69
C PHE A 63 13.57 3.57 15.52
N ASP A 64 13.75 4.45 16.51
CA ASP A 64 12.66 4.93 17.37
C ASP A 64 11.66 5.80 16.59
N GLU A 65 12.17 6.71 15.74
CA GLU A 65 11.35 7.54 14.85
C GLU A 65 10.60 6.65 13.83
N PHE A 66 11.27 5.64 13.28
CA PHE A 66 10.66 4.68 12.37
C PHE A 66 9.52 3.91 13.05
N MET A 67 9.73 3.41 14.28
CA MET A 67 8.69 2.71 15.03
C MET A 67 7.48 3.61 15.34
N SER A 68 7.72 4.89 15.60
CA SER A 68 6.62 5.86 15.77
C SER A 68 5.78 5.99 14.50
N ILE A 69 6.42 6.08 13.33
CA ILE A 69 5.74 6.15 12.03
C ILE A 69 5.02 4.83 11.73
N TYR A 70 5.70 3.69 11.92
CA TYR A 70 5.13 2.36 11.73
C TYR A 70 3.84 2.17 12.54
N ASN A 71 3.85 2.54 13.81
CA ASN A 71 2.66 2.41 14.67
C ASN A 71 1.52 3.36 14.24
N SER A 72 1.83 4.57 13.77
CA SER A 72 0.83 5.50 13.24
C SER A 72 0.12 4.90 12.03
N ILE A 73 0.89 4.46 11.04
CA ILE A 73 0.37 3.85 9.81
C ILE A 73 -0.39 2.57 10.13
N GLN A 74 0.17 1.70 10.99
CA GLN A 74 -0.50 0.48 11.40
C GLN A 74 -1.85 0.77 12.07
N SER A 75 -1.96 1.83 12.88
CA SER A 75 -3.23 2.23 13.48
C SER A 75 -4.23 2.79 12.48
N GLU A 76 -3.76 3.47 11.42
CA GLU A 76 -4.59 3.93 10.31
C GLU A 76 -5.11 2.74 9.47
N ASP A 77 -4.28 1.71 9.28
CA ASP A 77 -4.64 0.49 8.53
C ASP A 77 -5.56 -0.46 9.34
N SER A 78 -5.43 -0.50 10.67
CA SER A 78 -6.15 -1.46 11.53
C SER A 78 -7.67 -1.23 11.66
N ASP A 79 -8.18 -0.06 11.27
CA ASP A 79 -9.59 0.33 11.45
C ASP A 79 -10.50 -0.02 10.25
N SER A 80 -9.98 -0.67 9.19
CA SER A 80 -10.74 -0.96 7.97
C SER A 80 -10.89 -2.46 7.73
N PRO A 81 -12.11 -3.03 7.54
CA PRO A 81 -12.25 -4.31 6.86
C PRO A 81 -11.82 -4.10 5.41
N GLU A 82 -10.58 -4.49 5.19
CA GLU A 82 -9.66 -4.09 4.14
C GLU A 82 -10.10 -4.58 2.74
N ALA A 83 -11.05 -5.54 2.66
CA ALA A 83 -11.66 -5.99 1.39
C ALA A 83 -13.02 -5.32 1.11
N GLU A 84 -13.93 -5.35 2.10
CA GLU A 84 -15.31 -4.91 1.92
C GLU A 84 -15.39 -3.41 1.60
N HIS A 85 -14.48 -2.60 2.14
CA HIS A 85 -14.44 -1.17 1.84
C HIS A 85 -14.07 -0.90 0.37
N PHE A 86 -13.06 -1.61 -0.16
CA PHE A 86 -12.67 -1.49 -1.56
C PHE A 86 -13.76 -2.01 -2.49
N ILE A 87 -14.36 -3.16 -2.16
CA ILE A 87 -15.49 -3.72 -2.90
C ILE A 87 -16.67 -2.74 -2.89
N ALA A 88 -16.97 -2.08 -1.76
CA ALA A 88 -18.03 -1.07 -1.68
C ALA A 88 -17.72 0.16 -2.54
N GLY A 89 -16.46 0.62 -2.57
CA GLY A 89 -16.01 1.71 -3.44
C GLY A 89 -16.17 1.36 -4.93
N LEU A 90 -15.73 0.16 -5.33
CA LEU A 90 -15.87 -0.32 -6.71
C LEU A 90 -17.33 -0.56 -7.09
N ARG A 91 -18.19 -0.97 -6.15
CA ARG A 91 -19.64 -1.12 -6.39
C ARG A 91 -20.31 0.19 -6.80
N LEU A 92 -19.79 1.35 -6.41
CA LEU A 92 -20.30 2.66 -6.87
C LEU A 92 -20.06 2.90 -8.37
N LEU A 93 -19.13 2.15 -8.97
CA LEU A 93 -18.80 2.22 -10.40
C LEU A 93 -19.65 1.25 -11.24
N ASP A 94 -20.22 0.23 -10.60
CA ASP A 94 -21.13 -0.75 -11.18
C ASP A 94 -22.58 -0.29 -11.02
N GLU A 95 -22.99 0.63 -11.90
CA GLU A 95 -24.34 1.23 -11.93
C GLU A 95 -25.47 0.19 -12.06
N GLN A 96 -25.14 -0.99 -12.61
CA GLN A 96 -26.09 -2.08 -12.85
C GLN A 96 -26.06 -3.15 -11.75
N HIS A 97 -25.17 -3.02 -10.76
CA HIS A 97 -24.96 -3.98 -9.68
C HIS A 97 -24.77 -5.42 -10.17
N THR A 98 -24.05 -5.58 -11.27
CA THR A 98 -23.76 -6.86 -11.91
C THR A 98 -22.69 -7.67 -11.17
N GLY A 99 -21.87 -7.02 -10.35
CA GLY A 99 -20.63 -7.61 -9.81
C GLY A 99 -19.42 -7.41 -10.73
N TYR A 100 -19.61 -6.78 -11.89
CA TYR A 100 -18.57 -6.62 -12.90
C TYR A 100 -18.40 -5.16 -13.33
N ILE A 101 -17.16 -4.78 -13.66
CA ILE A 101 -16.83 -3.48 -14.25
C ILE A 101 -16.05 -3.72 -15.55
N ALA A 102 -16.32 -2.93 -16.59
CA ALA A 102 -15.52 -2.99 -17.81
C ALA A 102 -14.06 -2.64 -17.53
N ALA A 103 -13.12 -3.47 -18.00
CA ALA A 103 -11.69 -3.29 -17.77
C ALA A 103 -11.21 -1.89 -18.22
N SER A 104 -11.76 -1.38 -19.32
CA SER A 104 -11.48 -0.03 -19.83
C SER A 104 -11.91 1.09 -18.86
N ARG A 105 -13.05 0.94 -18.19
CA ARG A 105 -13.55 1.91 -17.20
C ARG A 105 -12.72 1.84 -15.91
N LEU A 106 -12.39 0.63 -15.46
CA LEU A 106 -11.52 0.44 -14.30
C LEU A 106 -10.14 1.05 -14.53
N ARG A 107 -9.53 0.80 -15.71
CA ARG A 107 -8.26 1.42 -16.15
C ARG A 107 -8.34 2.94 -16.15
N TYR A 108 -9.40 3.51 -16.74
CA TYR A 108 -9.56 4.96 -16.75
C TYR A 108 -9.59 5.53 -15.34
N ILE A 109 -10.28 4.88 -14.40
CA ILE A 109 -10.39 5.37 -13.02
C ILE A 109 -9.06 5.23 -12.29
N LEU A 110 -8.41 4.07 -12.37
CA LEU A 110 -7.13 3.82 -11.70
C LEU A 110 -5.97 4.66 -12.28
N ALA A 111 -6.03 5.01 -13.57
CA ALA A 111 -5.08 5.93 -14.19
C ALA A 111 -5.33 7.42 -13.83
N ASN A 112 -6.52 7.77 -13.31
CA ASN A 112 -6.90 9.14 -12.97
C ASN A 112 -7.20 9.35 -11.48
N CYS A 113 -7.02 8.31 -10.65
CA CYS A 113 -7.20 8.37 -9.20
C CYS A 113 -5.87 8.70 -8.53
N GLY A 114 -5.90 9.45 -7.41
CA GLY A 114 -4.76 10.09 -6.74
C GLY A 114 -3.37 9.45 -6.93
N GLU A 115 -3.23 8.16 -6.59
CA GLU A 115 -2.03 7.37 -6.93
C GLU A 115 -2.29 6.59 -8.21
N CYS A 116 -2.00 7.26 -9.33
CA CYS A 116 -2.24 6.71 -10.65
C CYS A 116 -1.29 5.55 -10.92
N LEU A 117 -1.84 4.40 -11.31
CA LEU A 117 -1.06 3.32 -11.88
C LEU A 117 -0.68 3.66 -13.33
N THR A 118 0.55 3.31 -13.71
CA THR A 118 1.01 3.37 -15.10
C THR A 118 0.28 2.35 -15.97
N GLU A 119 0.29 2.53 -17.29
CA GLU A 119 -0.32 1.55 -18.21
C GLU A 119 0.25 0.13 -18.02
N ALA A 120 1.56 0.03 -17.75
CA ALA A 120 2.22 -1.25 -17.50
C ALA A 120 1.74 -1.91 -16.21
N GLU A 121 1.62 -1.15 -15.11
CA GLU A 121 1.10 -1.66 -13.84
C GLU A 121 -0.38 -2.05 -13.95
N LEU A 122 -1.17 -1.31 -14.75
CA LEU A 122 -2.57 -1.64 -15.04
C LEU A 122 -2.72 -2.90 -15.89
N ASP A 123 -1.80 -3.12 -16.82
CA ASP A 123 -1.76 -4.35 -17.61
C ASP A 123 -1.49 -5.55 -16.71
N GLU A 124 -0.45 -5.48 -15.87
CA GLU A 124 -0.10 -6.52 -14.91
C GLU A 124 -1.24 -6.79 -13.90
N LEU A 125 -1.84 -5.72 -13.36
CA LEU A 125 -2.96 -5.82 -12.42
C LEU A 125 -4.19 -6.55 -13.00
N LEU A 126 -4.43 -6.42 -14.30
CA LEU A 126 -5.66 -6.90 -14.93
C LEU A 126 -5.45 -8.15 -15.79
N GLU A 127 -4.21 -8.57 -16.04
CA GLU A 127 -3.88 -9.63 -17.00
C GLU A 127 -4.65 -10.94 -16.79
N HIS A 128 -4.86 -11.33 -15.52
CA HIS A 128 -5.56 -12.57 -15.16
C HIS A 128 -6.96 -12.35 -14.58
N HIS A 129 -7.45 -11.11 -14.56
CA HIS A 129 -8.72 -10.74 -13.95
C HIS A 129 -9.77 -10.23 -14.96
N VAL A 130 -9.44 -10.23 -16.26
CA VAL A 130 -10.35 -9.85 -17.33
C VAL A 130 -10.89 -11.10 -18.02
N ASN A 131 -12.22 -11.23 -18.05
CA ASN A 131 -12.87 -12.34 -18.74
C ASN A 131 -12.95 -12.13 -20.27
N ASP A 132 -13.44 -13.13 -21.00
CA ASP A 132 -13.59 -13.09 -22.47
C ASP A 132 -14.49 -11.95 -22.99
N GLN A 133 -15.25 -11.30 -22.11
CA GLN A 133 -16.13 -10.18 -22.42
C GLN A 133 -15.50 -8.81 -22.11
N GLY A 134 -14.25 -8.77 -21.63
CA GLY A 134 -13.58 -7.54 -21.23
C GLY A 134 -14.07 -6.98 -19.89
N LEU A 135 -14.69 -7.81 -19.06
CA LEU A 135 -15.22 -7.45 -17.75
C LEU A 135 -14.35 -8.02 -16.62
N VAL A 136 -14.30 -7.30 -15.51
CA VAL A 136 -13.54 -7.63 -14.31
C VAL A 136 -14.51 -7.86 -13.15
N ASP A 137 -14.40 -9.01 -12.49
CA ASP A 137 -15.06 -9.22 -11.19
C ASP A 137 -14.28 -8.45 -10.12
N TYR A 138 -14.87 -7.36 -9.64
CA TYR A 138 -14.16 -6.47 -8.71
C TYR A 138 -14.04 -7.05 -7.30
N ALA A 139 -14.90 -8.00 -6.91
CA ALA A 139 -14.77 -8.66 -5.62
C ALA A 139 -13.64 -9.67 -5.66
N GLU A 140 -13.55 -10.46 -6.73
CA GLU A 140 -12.44 -11.37 -6.96
C GLU A 140 -11.11 -10.61 -7.04
N LEU A 141 -11.04 -9.53 -7.83
CA LEU A 141 -9.84 -8.71 -7.95
C LEU A 141 -9.35 -8.21 -6.58
N VAL A 142 -10.23 -7.63 -5.77
CA VAL A 142 -9.86 -7.14 -4.42
C VAL A 142 -9.37 -8.29 -3.55
N HIS A 143 -10.06 -9.44 -3.56
CA HIS A 143 -9.63 -10.60 -2.79
C HIS A 143 -8.29 -11.17 -3.25
N ALA A 144 -8.02 -11.19 -4.56
CA ALA A 144 -6.75 -11.63 -5.12
C ALA A 144 -5.60 -10.71 -4.68
N LEU A 145 -5.78 -9.39 -4.80
CA LEU A 145 -4.77 -8.41 -4.40
C LEU A 145 -4.43 -8.48 -2.90
N MET A 146 -5.42 -8.77 -2.08
CA MET A 146 -5.24 -8.90 -0.64
C MET A 146 -4.70 -10.26 -0.21
N ALA A 147 -4.87 -11.30 -1.03
CA ALA A 147 -4.32 -12.62 -0.75
C ALA A 147 -2.82 -12.72 -1.10
N GLU A 148 -2.33 -11.86 -2.00
CA GLU A 148 -0.92 -11.78 -2.40
C GLU A 148 -0.06 -10.85 -1.53
N SER A 149 -0.66 -10.21 -0.50
CA SER A 149 0.02 -9.27 0.41
C SER A 149 0.47 -9.90 1.73
#